data_AF-A0A0C3B9M7-F1
#
_entry.id   AF-A0A0C3B9M7-F1
#
_cell.length_a   1.000
_cell.length_b   1.000
_cell.length_c   1.000
_cell.angle_alpha   90.00
_cell.angle_beta   90.00
_cell.angle_gamma   90.00
#
_symmetry.space_group_name_H-M   'P 1'
#
loop_
_entity.id
_entity.type
_entity.pdbx_description
1 polymer ?
#
loop_
_entity_poly.entity_id
_entity_poly.type
_entity_poly.pdbx_seq_one_letter_code
_entity_poly.pdbx_strand_id
1 'polypeptide(L)'
;MSSQDASTSQQGHAAYPVAPGGNAEPAAENSQAAGGSGSAGSTQPQSRQAAEEARKDRTLAEFMLMLDEYEPLIPNEVTDYYLQRVGFDCEDVRLKRLLSLAAQKFVSDIAADAYQHARIRTNATGGRARANQPLSGPGSAKDKTRTTLTMDDLSAALGEYGINARKPEFYM
;
A
#
# COMPACT_ATOMS: atom_id res chain seq x y z
N MET A 1 29.45 -57.85 -0.55
CA MET A 1 28.10 -58.12 -0.01
C MET A 1 27.82 -57.01 0.97
N SER A 2 27.32 -55.87 0.47
CA SER A 2 25.90 -55.49 0.52
C SER A 2 25.56 -54.94 1.91
N SER A 3 24.92 -53.80 2.15
CA SER A 3 24.41 -52.64 1.42
C SER A 3 23.91 -51.66 2.52
N GLN A 4 23.88 -50.34 2.25
CA GLN A 4 22.76 -49.38 2.47
C GLN A 4 22.01 -49.32 3.82
N ASP A 5 21.44 -48.21 4.28
CA ASP A 5 21.54 -46.76 4.02
C ASP A 5 20.69 -46.07 5.12
N ALA A 6 20.81 -44.75 5.23
CA ALA A 6 20.19 -43.86 6.20
C ALA A 6 18.66 -43.68 6.04
N SER A 7 18.00 -43.15 7.10
CA SER A 7 16.86 -42.18 7.07
C SER A 7 16.29 -42.05 8.50
N THR A 8 16.40 -40.92 9.21
CA THR A 8 15.66 -39.64 9.09
C THR A 8 14.14 -39.80 9.14
N SER A 9 13.53 -39.35 10.24
CA SER A 9 12.08 -39.15 10.37
C SER A 9 11.78 -37.71 10.81
N GLN A 10 11.17 -36.95 9.90
CA GLN A 10 10.53 -35.66 10.16
C GLN A 10 9.12 -35.67 9.50
N GLN A 11 8.13 -35.34 10.33
CA GLN A 11 6.81 -34.72 10.11
C GLN A 11 6.06 -34.88 8.75
N GLY A 12 4.74 -35.10 8.84
CA GLY A 12 3.80 -34.34 8.01
C GLY A 12 2.50 -35.03 7.57
N HIS A 13 1.40 -34.36 7.90
CA HIS A 13 0.15 -34.21 7.14
C HIS A 13 -1.04 -35.16 7.32
N ALA A 14 -2.15 -34.49 7.67
CA ALA A 14 -3.50 -34.99 7.87
C ALA A 14 -4.23 -35.28 6.56
N ALA A 15 -5.11 -36.26 6.64
CA ALA A 15 -5.91 -36.84 5.57
C ALA A 15 -7.08 -35.96 5.11
N TYR A 16 -7.37 -36.00 3.82
CA TYR A 16 -8.69 -35.76 3.25
C TYR A 16 -9.23 -37.09 2.70
N PRO A 17 -10.52 -37.43 2.86
CA PRO A 17 -11.12 -38.48 2.07
C PRO A 17 -11.85 -37.91 0.84
N VAL A 18 -11.53 -38.50 -0.31
CA VAL A 18 -12.25 -38.46 -1.59
C VAL A 18 -13.12 -39.73 -1.67
N ALA A 19 -14.32 -39.61 -2.27
CA ALA A 19 -14.96 -40.53 -3.24
C ALA A 19 -16.52 -40.47 -3.16
N PRO A 20 -17.27 -41.06 -4.11
CA PRO A 20 -17.31 -40.78 -5.55
C PRO A 20 -18.77 -40.59 -6.07
N GLY A 21 -18.91 -40.30 -7.37
CA GLY A 21 -20.16 -39.88 -8.02
C GLY A 21 -21.24 -40.93 -8.30
N GLY A 22 -22.36 -40.42 -8.79
CA GLY A 22 -23.48 -41.16 -9.41
C GLY A 22 -24.33 -40.23 -10.26
N ASN A 23 -24.28 -40.40 -11.58
CA ASN A 23 -25.10 -39.70 -12.59
C ASN A 23 -26.49 -40.33 -12.72
N ALA A 24 -27.55 -39.53 -12.87
CA ALA A 24 -28.71 -39.80 -13.74
C ALA A 24 -29.68 -38.60 -13.79
N GLU A 25 -29.72 -37.91 -14.94
CA GLU A 25 -30.87 -37.13 -15.46
C GLU A 25 -31.92 -38.08 -16.09
N PRO A 26 -33.08 -37.64 -16.67
CA PRO A 26 -33.77 -36.33 -16.68
C PRO A 26 -35.31 -36.41 -16.39
N ALA A 27 -36.00 -35.28 -16.22
CA ALA A 27 -37.34 -35.01 -16.80
C ALA A 27 -37.82 -33.59 -16.45
N ALA A 28 -38.34 -32.89 -17.46
CA ALA A 28 -38.88 -31.53 -17.41
C ALA A 28 -40.34 -31.50 -16.92
N GLU A 29 -40.76 -30.45 -16.19
CA GLU A 29 -41.99 -29.70 -16.43
C GLU A 29 -42.05 -28.38 -15.62
N ASN A 30 -42.86 -27.46 -16.11
CA ASN A 30 -42.96 -26.01 -15.91
C ASN A 30 -43.66 -25.54 -14.60
N SER A 31 -43.32 -24.34 -14.10
CA SER A 31 -44.22 -23.25 -13.61
C SER A 31 -43.80 -22.54 -12.29
N GLN A 32 -43.65 -21.20 -12.40
CA GLN A 32 -43.92 -20.12 -11.43
C GLN A 32 -43.50 -20.25 -9.93
N ALA A 33 -42.64 -19.32 -9.47
CA ALA A 33 -43.01 -18.20 -8.58
C ALA A 33 -41.78 -17.51 -7.94
N ALA A 34 -41.99 -16.26 -7.55
CA ALA A 34 -41.05 -15.28 -7.02
C ALA A 34 -40.25 -15.68 -5.76
N GLY A 35 -39.09 -15.03 -5.58
CA GLY A 35 -38.56 -14.73 -4.24
C GLY A 35 -37.04 -14.81 -4.05
N GLY A 36 -36.36 -13.66 -4.21
CA GLY A 36 -35.21 -13.23 -3.39
C GLY A 36 -33.97 -14.12 -3.31
N SER A 37 -32.99 -13.87 -4.18
CA SER A 37 -31.61 -14.35 -4.05
C SER A 37 -30.63 -13.19 -3.94
N GLY A 38 -29.58 -13.37 -3.13
CA GLY A 38 -28.38 -12.53 -3.11
C GLY A 38 -27.84 -12.34 -1.70
N SER A 39 -27.44 -13.40 -1.00
CA SER A 39 -26.09 -14.00 -1.08
C SER A 39 -24.96 -12.98 -0.92
N ALA A 40 -24.33 -13.04 0.25
CA ALA A 40 -23.08 -12.40 0.59
C ALA A 40 -21.99 -12.70 -0.45
N GLY A 41 -21.35 -11.65 -0.94
CA GLY A 41 -20.22 -11.71 -1.87
C GLY A 41 -19.03 -10.94 -1.29
N SER A 42 -17.94 -11.65 -1.08
CA SER A 42 -16.59 -11.19 -0.75
C SER A 42 -16.12 -10.03 -1.63
N THR A 43 -15.72 -8.91 -1.02
CA THR A 43 -15.18 -7.74 -1.72
C THR A 43 -13.74 -7.98 -2.15
N GLN A 44 -13.56 -8.11 -3.46
CA GLN A 44 -12.35 -8.41 -4.20
C GLN A 44 -11.52 -7.12 -4.43
N PRO A 45 -10.18 -7.14 -4.33
CA PRO A 45 -9.33 -5.95 -4.53
C PRO A 45 -9.13 -5.52 -5.99
N GLN A 46 -9.88 -6.08 -6.96
CA GLN A 46 -9.66 -5.84 -8.40
C GLN A 46 -10.27 -4.54 -8.96
N SER A 47 -11.14 -3.85 -8.21
CA SER A 47 -11.80 -2.63 -8.70
C SER A 47 -10.88 -1.39 -8.73
N ARG A 48 -9.81 -1.36 -7.93
CA ARG A 48 -8.86 -0.23 -7.90
C ARG A 48 -8.03 -0.12 -9.17
N GLN A 49 -7.48 -1.24 -9.65
CA GLN A 49 -6.59 -1.26 -10.81
C GLN A 49 -7.32 -0.91 -12.11
N ALA A 50 -8.54 -1.43 -12.31
CA ALA A 50 -9.36 -1.10 -13.47
C ALA A 50 -9.82 0.39 -13.47
N ALA A 51 -10.12 0.95 -12.30
CA ALA A 51 -10.42 2.37 -12.16
C ALA A 51 -9.18 3.27 -12.37
N GLU A 52 -7.99 2.78 -11.99
CA GLU A 52 -6.72 3.46 -12.27
C GLU A 52 -6.38 3.43 -13.77
N GLU A 53 -6.64 2.33 -14.47
CA GLU A 53 -6.48 2.23 -15.93
C GLU A 53 -7.46 3.12 -16.69
N ALA A 54 -8.75 3.13 -16.32
CA ALA A 54 -9.74 4.01 -16.93
C ALA A 54 -9.47 5.52 -16.68
N ARG A 55 -8.71 5.85 -15.63
CA ARG A 55 -8.25 7.23 -15.35
C ARG A 55 -6.99 7.62 -16.14
N LYS A 56 -6.19 6.64 -16.62
CA LYS A 56 -4.98 6.89 -17.42
C LYS A 56 -5.31 7.42 -18.82
N ASP A 57 -6.52 7.16 -19.31
CA ASP A 57 -6.97 7.63 -20.62
C ASP A 57 -7.43 9.09 -20.62
N ARG A 58 -7.39 9.78 -19.46
CA ARG A 58 -7.61 11.21 -19.43
C ARG A 58 -6.48 11.91 -20.16
N THR A 59 -6.80 12.54 -21.27
CA THR A 59 -5.80 13.26 -22.08
C THR A 59 -5.12 14.34 -21.25
N LEU A 60 -3.85 14.64 -21.54
CA LEU A 60 -3.12 15.72 -20.85
C LEU A 60 -3.88 17.06 -20.96
N ALA A 61 -4.51 17.31 -22.12
CA ALA A 61 -5.32 18.50 -22.34
C ALA A 61 -6.52 18.57 -21.39
N GLU A 62 -7.26 17.48 -21.23
CA GLU A 62 -8.35 17.39 -20.27
C GLU A 62 -7.84 17.52 -18.83
N PHE A 63 -6.67 16.96 -18.52
CA PHE A 63 -6.03 17.15 -17.23
C PHE A 63 -5.70 18.62 -16.94
N MET A 64 -5.13 19.33 -17.90
CA MET A 64 -4.81 20.76 -17.79
C MET A 64 -6.07 21.62 -17.60
N LEU A 65 -7.18 21.29 -18.26
CA LEU A 65 -8.45 21.99 -18.06
C LEU A 65 -8.96 21.84 -16.62
N MET A 66 -8.82 20.66 -16.02
CA MET A 66 -9.23 20.49 -14.61
C MET A 66 -8.32 21.23 -13.62
N LEU A 67 -7.10 21.60 -14.01
CA LEU A 67 -6.21 22.40 -13.17
C LEU A 67 -6.62 23.87 -13.08
N ASP A 68 -7.49 24.36 -13.98
CA ASP A 68 -8.01 25.73 -13.91
C ASP A 68 -8.89 25.97 -12.67
N GLU A 69 -9.55 24.91 -12.18
CA GLU A 69 -10.46 24.99 -11.03
C GLU A 69 -9.86 24.39 -9.74
N TYR A 70 -8.69 23.77 -9.82
CA TYR A 70 -8.03 23.15 -8.68
C TYR A 70 -7.00 24.07 -8.03
N GLU A 71 -7.06 24.19 -6.70
CA GLU A 71 -6.05 24.91 -5.90
C GLU A 71 -5.20 23.90 -5.11
N PRO A 72 -3.93 23.67 -5.50
CA PRO A 72 -3.04 22.74 -4.81
C PRO A 72 -2.67 23.21 -3.40
N LEU A 73 -2.24 22.28 -2.54
CA LEU A 73 -1.78 22.59 -1.17
C LEU A 73 -0.59 23.57 -1.12
N ILE A 74 0.31 23.51 -2.10
CA ILE A 74 1.44 24.42 -2.28
C ILE A 74 0.92 25.67 -3.01
N PRO A 75 1.01 26.87 -2.39
CA PRO A 75 0.59 28.12 -3.02
C PRO A 75 1.41 28.48 -4.26
N ASN A 76 0.83 29.25 -5.17
CA ASN A 76 1.46 29.66 -6.42
C ASN A 76 2.77 30.43 -6.20
N GLU A 77 2.84 31.25 -5.16
CA GLU A 77 4.00 32.11 -4.86
C GLU A 77 5.24 31.27 -4.52
N VAL A 78 5.04 30.12 -3.85
CA VAL A 78 6.11 29.18 -3.54
C VAL A 78 6.64 28.55 -4.82
N THR A 79 5.73 28.13 -5.70
CA THR A 79 6.09 27.55 -6.99
C THR A 79 6.82 28.57 -7.87
N ASP A 80 6.35 29.82 -7.92
CA ASP A 80 7.00 30.91 -8.65
C ASP A 80 8.41 31.19 -8.14
N TYR A 81 8.61 31.20 -6.83
CA TYR A 81 9.94 31.34 -6.24
C TYR A 81 10.92 30.26 -6.72
N TYR A 82 10.49 28.98 -6.72
CA TYR A 82 11.34 27.88 -7.17
C TYR A 82 11.55 27.87 -8.69
N LEU A 83 10.55 28.30 -9.47
CA LEU A 83 10.67 28.45 -10.92
C LEU A 83 11.70 29.54 -11.28
N GLN A 84 11.61 30.71 -10.66
CA GLN A 84 12.58 31.79 -10.84
C GLN A 84 14.00 31.38 -10.42
N ARG A 85 14.12 30.61 -9.34
CA ARG A 85 15.41 30.10 -8.87
C ARG A 85 16.10 29.17 -9.88
N VAL A 86 15.33 28.41 -10.67
CA VAL A 86 15.88 27.58 -11.76
C VAL A 86 16.03 28.33 -13.08
N GLY A 87 15.65 29.62 -13.12
CA GLY A 87 15.71 30.45 -14.32
C GLY A 87 14.58 30.20 -15.31
N PHE A 88 13.44 29.65 -14.86
CA PHE A 88 12.25 29.44 -15.68
C PHE A 88 11.14 30.38 -15.22
N ASP A 89 10.57 31.14 -16.15
CA ASP A 89 9.39 31.96 -15.89
C ASP A 89 8.21 31.41 -16.68
N CYS A 90 7.05 31.36 -16.05
CA CYS A 90 5.85 30.78 -16.61
C CYS A 90 4.64 31.63 -16.24
N GLU A 91 3.92 32.11 -17.25
CA GLU A 91 2.71 32.91 -17.05
C GLU A 91 1.46 32.03 -16.88
N ASP A 92 1.49 30.79 -17.41
CA ASP A 92 0.34 29.87 -17.33
C ASP A 92 0.18 29.30 -15.92
N VAL A 93 -0.89 29.72 -15.24
CA VAL A 93 -1.26 29.27 -13.90
C VAL A 93 -1.47 27.75 -13.84
N ARG A 94 -1.94 27.12 -14.92
CA ARG A 94 -2.14 25.66 -14.96
C ARG A 94 -0.82 24.91 -14.87
N LEU A 95 0.24 25.44 -15.49
CA LEU A 95 1.57 24.83 -15.41
C LEU A 95 2.14 24.95 -13.99
N LYS A 96 1.95 26.09 -13.33
CA LYS A 96 2.32 26.27 -11.91
C LYS A 96 1.58 25.27 -11.02
N ARG A 97 0.27 25.09 -11.25
CA ARG A 97 -0.56 24.14 -10.50
C ARG A 97 -0.22 22.68 -10.79
N LEU A 98 0.10 22.35 -12.05
CA LEU A 98 0.58 21.03 -12.44
C LEU A 98 1.86 20.67 -11.68
N LEU A 99 2.84 21.57 -11.70
CA LEU A 99 4.12 21.35 -11.02
C LEU A 99 3.92 21.18 -9.50
N SER A 100 3.06 22.02 -8.92
CA SER A 100 2.70 21.96 -7.50
C SER A 100 2.05 20.62 -7.14
N LEU A 101 1.12 20.13 -7.96
CA LEU A 101 0.45 18.85 -7.77
C LEU A 101 1.41 17.67 -7.95
N ALA A 102 2.30 17.73 -8.94
CA ALA A 102 3.32 16.72 -9.14
C ALA A 102 4.27 16.63 -7.94
N ALA A 103 4.72 17.76 -7.39
CA ALA A 103 5.54 17.80 -6.19
C ALA A 103 4.81 17.24 -4.96
N GLN A 104 3.52 17.59 -4.78
CA GLN A 104 2.69 17.05 -3.71
C GLN A 104 2.53 15.55 -3.82
N LYS A 105 2.26 15.04 -5.02
CA LYS A 105 2.17 13.61 -5.27
C LYS A 105 3.50 12.92 -4.94
N PHE A 106 4.61 13.46 -5.44
CA PHE A 106 5.94 12.91 -5.18
C PHE A 106 6.25 12.78 -3.67
N VAL A 107 6.00 13.84 -2.89
CA VAL A 107 6.19 13.80 -1.43
C VAL A 107 5.20 12.85 -0.75
N SER A 108 3.97 12.76 -1.25
CA SER A 108 2.95 11.84 -0.72
C SER A 108 3.32 10.38 -0.93
N ASP A 109 3.89 10.04 -2.08
CA ASP A 109 4.34 8.69 -2.40
C ASP A 109 5.51 8.28 -1.46
N ILE A 110 6.51 9.15 -1.29
CA ILE A 110 7.61 8.91 -0.32
C ILE A 110 7.09 8.77 1.12
N ALA A 111 6.14 9.62 1.52
CA ALA A 111 5.57 9.56 2.87
C ALA A 111 4.76 8.28 3.10
N ALA A 112 4.06 7.78 2.08
CA ALA A 112 3.33 6.53 2.14
C ALA A 112 4.28 5.34 2.31
N ASP A 113 5.39 5.31 1.58
CA ASP A 113 6.40 4.24 1.68
C ASP A 113 7.11 4.28 3.04
N ALA A 114 7.55 5.47 3.48
CA ALA A 114 8.14 5.65 4.80
C ALA A 114 7.18 5.26 5.94
N TYR A 115 5.87 5.53 5.79
CA TYR A 115 4.86 5.09 6.75
C TYR A 115 4.77 3.56 6.85
N GLN A 116 4.93 2.84 5.74
CA GLN A 116 4.95 1.37 5.76
C GLN A 116 6.15 0.84 6.54
N HIS A 117 7.35 1.39 6.31
CA HIS A 117 8.55 1.04 7.08
C HIS A 117 8.37 1.34 8.58
N ALA A 118 7.84 2.51 8.91
CA ALA A 118 7.59 2.90 10.29
C ALA A 118 6.59 1.97 10.97
N ARG A 119 5.50 1.60 10.27
CA ARG A 119 4.46 0.69 10.79
C ARG A 119 4.97 -0.73 11.00
N ILE A 120 5.77 -1.25 10.06
CA ILE A 120 6.36 -2.59 10.19
C ILE A 120 7.31 -2.61 11.40
N ARG A 121 8.15 -1.59 11.56
CA ARG A 121 9.05 -1.51 12.72
C ARG A 121 8.28 -1.43 14.04
N THR A 122 7.30 -0.53 14.17
CA THR A 122 6.53 -0.39 15.42
C THR A 122 5.77 -1.67 15.77
N ASN A 123 5.21 -2.37 14.77
CA ASN A 123 4.51 -3.63 14.98
C ASN A 123 5.47 -4.79 15.31
N ALA A 124 6.65 -4.85 14.68
CA ALA A 124 7.67 -5.86 14.95
C ALA A 124 8.23 -5.73 16.39
N THR A 125 8.46 -4.50 16.85
CA THR A 125 8.91 -4.22 18.22
C THR A 125 7.80 -4.47 19.25
N GLY A 126 6.54 -4.20 18.88
CA GLY A 126 5.36 -4.47 19.72
C GLY A 126 4.98 -5.95 19.88
N GLY A 127 5.40 -6.83 18.95
CA GLY A 127 5.17 -8.27 19.01
C GLY A 127 6.17 -9.03 19.89
N ARG A 128 7.45 -8.64 19.89
CA ARG A 128 8.50 -9.29 20.71
C ARG A 128 8.40 -8.94 22.20
N ALA A 129 7.85 -7.77 22.55
CA ALA A 129 7.60 -7.37 23.93
C ALA A 129 6.43 -8.13 24.61
N ARG A 130 5.67 -8.94 23.86
CA ARG A 130 4.56 -9.77 24.40
C ARG A 130 5.05 -11.06 25.07
N ALA A 131 6.27 -11.50 24.80
CA ALA A 131 6.76 -12.79 25.24
C ALA A 131 7.63 -12.76 26.51
N ASN A 132 8.20 -11.61 26.90
CA ASN A 132 9.24 -11.59 27.95
C ASN A 132 9.17 -10.43 28.96
N GLN A 133 8.04 -9.74 29.11
CA GLN A 133 7.87 -8.75 30.18
C GLN A 133 6.48 -8.86 30.84
N PRO A 134 6.41 -9.21 32.14
CA PRO A 134 5.17 -9.12 32.88
C PRO A 134 4.89 -7.64 33.17
N LEU A 135 3.64 -7.23 32.94
CA LEU A 135 3.06 -5.99 33.45
C LEU A 135 3.61 -4.66 32.88
N SER A 136 3.27 -4.37 31.63
CA SER A 136 3.28 -2.99 31.14
C SER A 136 1.89 -2.40 31.40
N GLY A 137 1.78 -1.54 32.42
CA GLY A 137 0.51 -0.99 32.94
C GLY A 137 -0.37 -0.25 31.91
N PRO A 138 -1.61 0.14 32.29
CA PRO A 138 -2.68 0.59 31.38
C PRO A 138 -2.36 1.84 30.53
N GLY A 139 -1.27 2.57 30.81
CA GLY A 139 -0.79 3.68 29.96
C GLY A 139 0.06 3.26 28.76
N SER A 140 0.68 2.08 28.78
CA SER A 140 1.66 1.66 27.78
C SER A 140 1.05 1.20 26.45
N ALA A 141 -0.27 1.00 26.38
CA ALA A 141 -0.95 0.56 25.16
C ALA A 141 -1.21 1.72 24.18
N LYS A 142 -1.34 2.95 24.67
CA LYS A 142 -1.72 4.13 23.87
C LYS A 142 -0.53 4.72 23.09
N ASP A 143 0.68 4.61 23.63
CA ASP A 143 1.90 5.03 22.92
C ASP A 143 2.33 4.05 21.84
N LYS A 144 2.01 2.76 22.00
CA LYS A 144 2.35 1.70 21.03
C LYS A 144 1.56 1.79 19.72
N THR A 145 0.49 2.57 19.67
CA THR A 145 -0.29 2.84 18.45
C THR A 145 0.17 4.09 17.69
N ARG A 146 1.08 4.89 18.26
CA ARG A 146 1.53 6.12 17.62
C ARG A 146 2.75 5.84 16.75
N THR A 147 2.54 5.72 15.44
CA THR A 147 3.63 5.62 14.47
C THR A 147 4.38 6.95 14.40
N THR A 148 5.70 6.92 14.60
CA THR A 148 6.61 8.07 14.46
C THR A 148 7.48 7.89 13.21
N LEU A 149 7.60 8.92 12.39
CA LEU A 149 8.53 8.94 11.26
C LEU A 149 9.95 9.14 11.78
N THR A 150 10.83 8.18 11.55
CA THR A 150 12.24 8.24 11.97
C THR A 150 13.17 8.29 10.77
N MET A 151 14.45 8.60 11.02
CA MET A 151 15.46 8.60 9.96
C MET A 151 15.62 7.24 9.30
N ASP A 152 15.51 6.14 10.04
CA ASP A 152 15.66 4.80 9.47
C ASP A 152 14.56 4.48 8.43
N ASP A 153 13.32 4.91 8.70
CA ASP A 153 12.20 4.71 7.76
C ASP A 153 12.39 5.52 6.49
N LEU A 154 12.78 6.78 6.67
CA LEU A 154 12.95 7.72 5.58
C LEU A 154 14.15 7.32 4.71
N SER A 155 15.26 6.93 5.32
CA SER A 155 16.46 6.45 4.60
C SER A 155 16.19 5.15 3.85
N ALA A 156 15.38 4.24 4.40
CA ALA A 156 14.95 3.03 3.69
C ALA A 156 14.09 3.37 2.48
N ALA A 157 13.04 4.20 2.66
CA ALA A 157 12.17 4.62 1.56
C ALA A 157 12.96 5.37 0.46
N LEU A 158 13.78 6.36 0.83
CA LEU A 158 14.60 7.12 -0.10
C LEU A 158 15.62 6.25 -0.87
N GLY A 159 16.11 5.18 -0.24
CA GLY A 159 17.00 4.21 -0.88
C GLY A 159 16.37 3.52 -2.09
N GLU A 160 15.05 3.29 -2.07
CA GLU A 160 14.30 2.71 -3.21
C GLU A 160 14.20 3.69 -4.39
N TYR A 161 14.18 4.99 -4.10
CA TYR A 161 14.23 6.07 -5.09
C TYR A 161 15.67 6.42 -5.54
N GLY A 162 16.68 5.71 -5.06
CA GLY A 162 18.09 5.96 -5.40
C GLY A 162 18.73 7.13 -4.64
N ILE A 163 18.09 7.64 -3.59
CA ILE A 163 18.57 8.77 -2.79
C ILE A 163 19.27 8.24 -1.52
N ASN A 164 20.57 8.54 -1.39
CA ASN A 164 21.38 8.08 -0.25
C ASN A 164 21.33 9.08 0.92
N ALA A 165 20.35 8.93 1.81
CA ALA A 165 20.25 9.72 3.04
C ALA A 165 20.94 9.00 4.22
N ARG A 166 22.27 9.08 4.33
CA ARG A 166 23.01 8.55 5.49
C ARG A 166 23.21 9.63 6.53
N LYS A 167 22.56 9.48 7.68
CA LYS A 167 22.86 10.27 8.88
C LYS A 167 23.69 9.40 9.83
N PRO A 168 24.94 9.76 10.15
CA PRO A 168 25.70 9.05 11.18
C PRO A 168 25.03 9.27 12.54
N GLU A 169 25.00 8.23 13.38
CA GLU A 169 24.38 8.31 14.71
C GLU A 169 25.20 9.18 15.68
N PHE A 170 26.51 9.27 15.45
CA PHE A 170 27.43 10.09 16.23
C PHE A 170 28.56 10.61 15.33
N TYR A 171 29.14 11.75 15.70
CA TYR A 171 30.38 12.25 15.11
C TYR A 171 31.55 11.69 15.95
N MET A 172 32.47 10.98 15.30
CA MET A 172 33.80 10.65 15.83
C MET A 172 34.84 11.35 14.95
#